data_AF-A0A355UB33-F1
#
_entry.id   AF-A0A355UB33-F1
#
_cell.length_a   1.000
_cell.length_b   1.000
_cell.length_c   1.000
_cell.angle_alpha   90.00
_cell.angle_beta   90.00
_cell.angle_gamma   90.00
#
_symmetry.space_group_name_H-M   'P 1'
#
loop_
_entity.id
_entity.type
_entity.pdbx_description
1 polymer ?
#
loop_
_entity_poly.entity_id
_entity_poly.type
_entity_poly.pdbx_seq_one_letter_code
_entity_poly.pdbx_strand_id
1 'polypeptide(L)'
;MNKYVIICLFSFFSFTSKAQSLKQATWQQHVDYVIEVKLDDINHLLAGDIVITYTNNSPQTLSEVYIHLWPNAYKNNSTAFAKQMQENGDLDFYYAKESDRGSIDQLEFMANGMPLVMNPTNNIDVVSVQLTKPIKTGEKVTLSTPFRVKVPKVFSRLGHENQDYFITQWYPKPAVYDVNG
;
A
#
# COMPACT_ATOMS: atom_id res chain seq x y z
N MET A 1 17.69 -58.02 48.54
CA MET A 1 16.72 -57.33 47.66
C MET A 1 17.46 -56.23 46.93
N ASN A 2 17.80 -56.45 45.66
CA ASN A 2 18.63 -55.55 44.84
C ASN A 2 17.83 -54.33 44.40
N LYS A 3 18.36 -53.13 44.62
CA LYS A 3 17.84 -51.88 44.05
C LYS A 3 18.66 -51.53 42.81
N TYR A 4 18.03 -51.56 41.64
CA TYR A 4 18.61 -51.03 40.40
C TYR A 4 18.28 -49.54 40.31
N VAL A 5 19.32 -48.71 40.13
CA VAL A 5 19.19 -47.28 39.82
C VAL A 5 19.20 -47.16 38.30
N ILE A 6 18.10 -46.72 37.71
CA ILE A 6 18.00 -46.40 36.28
C ILE A 6 18.45 -44.95 36.11
N ILE A 7 19.58 -44.74 35.42
CA ILE A 7 20.05 -43.41 35.02
C ILE A 7 19.49 -43.15 33.62
N CYS A 8 18.53 -42.23 33.51
CA CYS A 8 18.04 -41.73 32.23
C CYS A 8 19.06 -40.73 31.65
N LEU A 9 19.80 -41.14 30.61
CA LEU A 9 20.57 -40.22 29.78
C LEU A 9 19.59 -39.39 28.92
N PHE A 10 19.44 -38.11 29.24
CA PHE A 10 18.81 -37.14 28.34
C PHE A 10 19.79 -36.80 27.21
N SER A 11 19.50 -37.27 25.99
CA SER A 11 20.22 -36.80 24.80
C SER A 11 19.72 -35.39 24.44
N PHE A 12 20.61 -34.41 24.55
CA PHE A 12 20.38 -33.05 24.07
C PHE A 12 20.40 -33.06 22.53
N PHE A 13 19.23 -33.19 21.90
CA PHE A 13 19.08 -32.99 20.47
C PHE A 13 19.18 -31.49 20.19
N SER A 14 20.36 -31.04 19.73
CA SER A 14 20.57 -29.64 19.33
C SER A 14 19.78 -29.38 18.05
N PHE A 15 18.58 -28.84 18.18
CA PHE A 15 17.85 -28.25 17.06
C PHE A 15 18.62 -27.01 16.61
N THR A 16 19.42 -27.14 15.55
CA THR A 16 19.99 -25.96 14.88
C THR A 16 18.85 -25.24 14.16
N SER A 17 18.30 -24.21 14.79
CA SER A 17 17.38 -23.28 14.15
C SER A 17 18.10 -22.64 12.97
N LYS A 18 17.77 -23.05 11.73
CA LYS A 18 18.13 -22.26 10.55
C LYS A 18 17.28 -21.00 10.59
N ALA A 19 17.79 -19.94 11.22
CA ALA A 19 17.22 -18.62 11.06
C ALA A 19 17.29 -18.27 9.57
N GLN A 20 16.13 -18.12 8.91
CA GLN A 20 16.06 -17.54 7.58
C GLN A 20 16.54 -16.09 7.68
N SER A 21 17.80 -15.85 7.35
CA SER A 21 18.29 -14.52 7.02
C SER A 21 17.54 -14.05 5.78
N LEU A 22 16.47 -13.28 5.97
CA LEU A 22 15.89 -12.49 4.88
C LEU A 22 17.03 -11.63 4.32
N LYS A 23 17.37 -11.81 3.04
CA LYS A 23 18.32 -10.95 2.33
C LYS A 23 17.69 -9.55 2.25
N GLN A 24 17.92 -8.73 3.27
CA GLN A 24 17.54 -7.33 3.21
C GLN A 24 18.41 -6.65 2.16
N ALA A 25 17.79 -5.88 1.26
CA ALA A 25 18.51 -5.08 0.29
C ALA A 25 19.48 -4.13 1.00
N THR A 26 20.66 -3.91 0.44
CA THR A 26 21.58 -2.85 0.89
C THR A 26 21.16 -1.47 0.37
N TRP A 27 20.01 -1.38 -0.32
CA TRP A 27 19.44 -0.19 -0.91
C TRP A 27 17.96 -0.10 -0.54
N GLN A 28 17.43 1.12 -0.52
CA GLN A 28 16.01 1.41 -0.32
C GLN A 28 15.66 2.59 -1.20
N GLN A 29 14.50 2.54 -1.86
CA GLN A 29 14.01 3.68 -2.64
C GLN A 29 13.79 4.90 -1.76
N HIS A 30 14.06 6.07 -2.31
CA HIS A 30 13.83 7.34 -1.62
C HIS A 30 12.74 8.12 -2.35
N VAL A 31 11.73 8.56 -1.59
CA VAL A 31 10.54 9.20 -2.14
C VAL A 31 10.20 10.44 -1.32
N ASP A 32 10.16 11.58 -2.00
CA ASP A 32 9.73 12.85 -1.44
C ASP A 32 8.32 13.20 -1.96
N TYR A 33 7.54 13.90 -1.14
CA TYR A 33 6.18 14.28 -1.46
C TYR A 33 5.95 15.75 -1.18
N VAL A 34 5.25 16.42 -2.10
CA VAL A 34 4.54 17.67 -1.85
C VAL A 34 3.07 17.40 -2.12
N ILE A 35 2.21 17.62 -1.13
CA ILE A 35 0.77 17.36 -1.24
C ILE A 35 0.03 18.62 -0.81
N GLU A 36 -0.79 19.14 -1.71
CA GLU A 36 -1.80 20.14 -1.40
C GLU A 36 -3.15 19.43 -1.37
N VAL A 37 -3.90 19.58 -0.28
CA VAL A 37 -5.17 18.87 -0.10
C VAL A 37 -6.18 19.74 0.64
N LYS A 38 -7.43 19.62 0.24
CA LYS A 38 -8.59 20.21 0.91
C LYS A 38 -9.57 19.12 1.33
N LEU A 39 -10.05 19.22 2.57
CA LEU A 39 -11.21 18.49 3.06
C LEU A 39 -12.49 19.26 2.71
N ASP A 40 -13.41 18.58 2.05
CA ASP A 40 -14.83 18.93 1.97
C ASP A 40 -15.56 18.11 3.03
N ASP A 41 -15.89 18.76 4.13
CA ASP A 41 -16.46 18.16 5.33
C ASP A 41 -17.99 17.97 5.23
N ILE A 42 -18.62 18.62 4.27
CA ILE A 42 -20.04 18.44 3.92
C ILE A 42 -20.22 17.15 3.12
N ASN A 43 -19.33 16.88 2.16
CA ASN A 43 -19.42 15.73 1.27
C ASN A 43 -18.48 14.56 1.67
N HIS A 44 -17.68 14.73 2.71
CA HIS A 44 -16.64 13.78 3.16
C HIS A 44 -15.65 13.41 2.04
N LEU A 45 -15.14 14.42 1.34
CA LEU A 45 -14.18 14.26 0.25
C LEU A 45 -12.84 14.92 0.58
N LEU A 46 -11.75 14.30 0.13
CA LEU A 46 -10.47 14.97 -0.02
C LEU A 46 -10.25 15.25 -1.51
N ALA A 47 -9.92 16.48 -1.85
CA ALA A 47 -9.45 16.85 -3.19
C ALA A 47 -8.02 17.38 -3.06
N GLY A 48 -7.09 16.86 -3.85
CA GLY A 48 -5.71 17.27 -3.74
C GLY A 48 -4.88 17.04 -4.99
N ASP A 49 -3.70 17.64 -4.96
CA ASP A 49 -2.66 17.52 -5.96
C ASP A 49 -1.41 17.00 -5.25
N ILE A 50 -0.80 15.97 -5.83
CA ILE A 50 0.44 15.38 -5.30
C ILE A 50 1.56 15.49 -6.32
N VAL A 51 2.73 15.88 -5.85
CA VAL A 51 4.01 15.77 -6.55
C VAL A 51 4.88 14.77 -5.79
N ILE A 52 5.40 13.78 -6.51
CA ILE A 52 6.21 12.68 -5.99
C ILE A 52 7.58 12.74 -6.68
N THR A 53 8.64 12.99 -5.92
CA THR A 53 10.01 12.83 -6.42
C THR A 53 10.50 11.44 -6.03
N TYR A 54 10.60 10.55 -7.00
CA TYR A 54 11.04 9.16 -6.81
C TYR A 54 12.50 9.01 -7.24
N THR A 55 13.37 8.59 -6.33
CA THR A 55 14.79 8.32 -6.59
C THR A 55 15.02 6.81 -6.66
N ASN A 56 15.50 6.32 -7.81
CA ASN A 56 15.80 4.90 -7.99
C ASN A 56 17.16 4.55 -7.37
N ASN A 57 17.17 3.97 -6.17
CA ASN A 57 18.38 3.48 -5.52
C ASN A 57 18.66 1.99 -5.81
N SER A 58 17.79 1.31 -6.56
CA SER A 58 17.99 -0.09 -6.91
C SER A 58 19.07 -0.26 -7.98
N PRO A 59 19.72 -1.44 -8.08
CA PRO A 59 20.66 -1.74 -9.15
C PRO A 59 19.97 -1.94 -10.52
N GLN A 60 18.64 -1.96 -10.57
CA GLN A 60 17.85 -2.18 -11.78
C GLN A 60 17.43 -0.85 -12.39
N THR A 61 17.31 -0.82 -13.72
CA THR A 61 16.65 0.29 -14.42
C THR A 61 15.15 0.08 -14.33
N LEU A 62 14.41 1.09 -13.89
CA LEU A 62 12.95 1.02 -13.75
C LEU A 62 12.27 1.72 -14.93
N SER A 63 11.34 1.02 -15.58
CA SER A 63 10.50 1.58 -16.65
C SER A 63 9.09 1.93 -16.19
N GLU A 64 8.71 1.51 -14.98
CA GLU A 64 7.42 1.80 -14.37
C GLU A 64 7.55 1.96 -12.86
N VAL A 65 6.56 2.58 -12.24
CA VAL A 65 6.42 2.67 -10.78
C VAL A 65 5.03 2.17 -10.41
N TYR A 66 4.94 1.23 -9.47
CA TYR A 66 3.67 0.79 -8.92
C TYR A 66 3.19 1.77 -7.86
N ILE A 67 1.90 2.10 -7.89
CA ILE A 67 1.28 3.05 -6.97
C ILE A 67 0.12 2.36 -6.26
N HIS A 68 0.15 2.37 -4.93
CA HIS A 68 -0.99 2.01 -4.10
C HIS A 68 -2.04 3.11 -4.10
N LEU A 69 -3.29 2.68 -4.24
CA LEU A 69 -4.52 3.43 -4.21
C LEU A 69 -5.40 2.91 -3.07
N TRP A 70 -4.86 2.90 -1.86
CA TRP A 70 -5.46 2.28 -0.68
C TRP A 70 -6.93 2.64 -0.39
N PRO A 71 -7.45 3.86 -0.69
CA PRO A 71 -8.88 4.12 -0.52
C PRO A 71 -9.78 3.20 -1.36
N ASN A 72 -9.27 2.63 -2.46
CA ASN A 72 -10.02 1.64 -3.25
C ASN A 72 -10.21 0.30 -2.52
N ALA A 73 -9.52 0.02 -1.41
CA ALA A 73 -9.79 -1.14 -0.57
C ALA A 73 -11.25 -1.13 -0.04
N TYR A 74 -11.84 0.06 0.11
CA TYR A 74 -13.21 0.27 0.60
C TYR A 74 -14.24 0.38 -0.52
N LYS A 75 -13.87 0.12 -1.78
CA LYS A 75 -14.71 0.40 -2.96
C LYS A 75 -15.87 -0.56 -3.13
N ASN A 76 -15.67 -1.85 -2.84
CA ASN A 76 -16.70 -2.89 -3.01
C ASN A 76 -16.30 -4.19 -2.28
N ASN A 77 -17.17 -5.20 -2.32
CA ASN A 77 -16.97 -6.47 -1.61
C ASN A 77 -15.97 -7.44 -2.28
N SER A 78 -15.38 -7.11 -3.44
CA SER A 78 -14.40 -7.98 -4.11
C SER A 78 -12.94 -7.70 -3.73
N THR A 79 -12.69 -6.62 -2.98
CA THR A 79 -11.36 -6.22 -2.54
C THR A 79 -10.78 -7.19 -1.52
N ALA A 80 -9.44 -7.20 -1.41
CA ALA A 80 -8.74 -8.02 -0.41
C ALA A 80 -9.20 -7.66 1.02
N PHE A 81 -9.34 -6.37 1.32
CA PHE A 81 -9.87 -5.90 2.60
C PHE A 81 -11.26 -6.46 2.88
N ALA A 82 -12.20 -6.33 1.95
CA ALA A 82 -13.58 -6.77 2.15
C ALA A 82 -13.68 -8.29 2.38
N LYS A 83 -12.93 -9.06 1.59
CA LYS A 83 -12.84 -10.52 1.73
C LYS A 83 -12.29 -10.90 3.09
N GLN A 84 -11.20 -10.26 3.53
CA GLN A 84 -10.60 -10.52 4.83
C GLN A 84 -11.57 -10.17 5.98
N MET A 85 -12.31 -9.06 5.91
CA MET A 85 -13.30 -8.74 6.94
C MET A 85 -14.39 -9.81 7.02
N GLN A 86 -14.91 -10.25 5.87
CA GLN A 86 -15.92 -11.30 5.80
C GLN A 86 -15.38 -12.65 6.33
N GLU A 87 -14.15 -13.02 5.98
CA GLU A 87 -13.48 -14.23 6.50
C GLU A 87 -13.31 -14.19 8.03
N ASN A 88 -13.09 -13.00 8.59
CA ASN A 88 -13.02 -12.79 10.03
C ASN A 88 -14.39 -12.73 10.73
N GLY A 89 -15.49 -12.83 9.97
CA GLY A 89 -16.86 -12.77 10.50
C GLY A 89 -17.38 -11.36 10.78
N ASP A 90 -16.67 -10.32 10.34
CA ASP A 90 -17.13 -8.93 10.41
C ASP A 90 -17.84 -8.58 9.09
N LEU A 91 -19.15 -8.36 9.19
CA LEU A 91 -20.02 -8.14 8.03
C LEU A 91 -20.45 -6.68 7.90
N ASP A 92 -19.95 -5.76 8.74
CA ASP A 92 -20.37 -4.36 8.72
C ASP A 92 -20.05 -3.71 7.37
N PHE A 93 -18.84 -3.95 6.85
CA PHE A 93 -18.46 -3.50 5.50
C PHE A 93 -19.22 -4.23 4.39
N TYR A 94 -19.53 -5.52 4.58
CA TYR A 94 -20.24 -6.32 3.58
C TYR A 94 -21.63 -5.73 3.29
N TYR A 95 -22.35 -5.32 4.34
CA TYR A 95 -23.69 -4.71 4.26
C TYR A 95 -23.68 -3.19 4.12
N ALA A 96 -22.50 -2.55 4.06
CA ALA A 96 -22.39 -1.12 3.89
C ALA A 96 -23.05 -0.64 2.58
N LYS A 97 -23.77 0.49 2.67
CA LYS A 97 -24.33 1.18 1.51
C LYS A 97 -23.21 1.78 0.67
N GLU A 98 -23.44 1.96 -0.62
CA GLU A 98 -22.50 2.65 -1.50
C GLU A 98 -22.14 4.06 -1.01
N SER A 99 -23.05 4.76 -0.34
CA SER A 99 -22.77 6.07 0.30
C SER A 99 -21.68 6.00 1.35
N ASP A 100 -21.61 4.89 2.08
CA ASP A 100 -20.73 4.71 3.24
C ASP A 100 -19.35 4.15 2.82
N ARG A 101 -19.22 3.71 1.56
CA ARG A 101 -17.97 3.17 0.97
C ARG A 101 -17.02 4.28 0.52
N GLY A 102 -15.74 3.90 0.43
CA GLY A 102 -14.64 4.80 0.07
C GLY A 102 -14.00 4.44 -1.25
N SER A 103 -13.29 5.39 -1.85
CA SER A 103 -12.59 5.19 -3.12
C SER A 103 -11.61 6.33 -3.39
N ILE A 104 -10.71 6.13 -4.35
CA ILE A 104 -9.90 7.21 -4.93
C ILE A 104 -10.09 7.24 -6.45
N ASP A 105 -10.24 8.44 -7.02
CA ASP A 105 -10.40 8.70 -8.44
C ASP A 105 -9.74 10.03 -8.86
N GLN A 106 -10.02 10.51 -10.08
CA GLN A 106 -9.44 11.71 -10.69
C GLN A 106 -7.90 11.67 -10.79
N LEU A 107 -7.35 10.49 -11.08
CA LEU A 107 -5.91 10.29 -11.25
C LEU A 107 -5.50 10.55 -12.70
N GLU A 108 -4.57 11.46 -12.89
CA GLU A 108 -3.96 11.83 -14.17
C GLU A 108 -2.44 11.98 -13.97
N PHE A 109 -1.73 10.85 -14.02
CA PHE A 109 -0.29 10.84 -13.80
C PHE A 109 0.46 11.55 -14.92
N MET A 110 1.39 12.42 -14.54
CA MET A 110 2.29 13.12 -15.42
C MET A 110 3.74 13.00 -14.94
N ALA A 111 4.71 13.07 -15.86
CA ALA A 111 6.11 13.34 -15.53
C ALA A 111 6.63 14.49 -16.40
N ASN A 112 7.23 15.49 -15.77
CA ASN A 112 7.77 16.67 -16.45
C ASN A 112 6.75 17.34 -17.40
N GLY A 113 5.47 17.38 -16.99
CA GLY A 113 4.37 17.94 -17.79
C GLY A 113 3.86 17.06 -18.94
N MET A 114 4.37 15.84 -19.12
CA MET A 114 3.86 14.88 -20.10
C MET A 114 2.99 13.82 -19.44
N PRO A 115 1.84 13.46 -20.04
CA PRO A 115 0.96 12.42 -19.50
C PRO A 115 1.65 11.05 -19.53
N LEU A 116 1.40 10.26 -18.48
CA LEU A 116 1.88 8.88 -18.34
C LEU A 116 0.73 7.90 -18.52
N VAL A 117 1.07 6.69 -18.95
CA VAL A 117 0.08 5.60 -19.08
C VAL A 117 -0.05 4.90 -17.73
N MET A 118 -1.25 4.94 -17.16
CA MET A 118 -1.62 4.18 -15.96
C MET A 118 -2.31 2.88 -16.37
N ASN A 119 -1.77 1.74 -15.95
CA ASN A 119 -2.35 0.42 -16.21
C ASN A 119 -2.95 -0.17 -14.93
N PRO A 120 -4.16 -0.75 -14.99
CA PRO A 120 -4.71 -1.49 -13.87
C PRO A 120 -3.91 -2.76 -13.61
N THR A 121 -3.84 -3.18 -12.34
CA THR A 121 -3.38 -4.53 -11.98
C THR A 121 -4.57 -5.44 -11.67
N ASN A 122 -4.30 -6.67 -11.23
CA ASN A 122 -5.36 -7.56 -10.72
C ASN A 122 -6.01 -7.04 -9.43
N ASN A 123 -5.37 -6.11 -8.73
CA ASN A 123 -5.88 -5.49 -7.51
C ASN A 123 -6.24 -4.02 -7.78
N ILE A 124 -7.47 -3.63 -7.47
CA ILE A 124 -7.98 -2.28 -7.79
C ILE A 124 -7.33 -1.15 -6.96
N ASP A 125 -6.63 -1.52 -5.90
CA ASP A 125 -5.87 -0.65 -5.02
C ASP A 125 -4.37 -0.59 -5.41
N VAL A 126 -4.00 -1.12 -6.58
CA VAL A 126 -2.65 -0.98 -7.17
C VAL A 126 -2.74 -0.73 -8.67
N VAL A 127 -1.99 0.25 -9.15
CA VAL A 127 -1.79 0.54 -10.57
C VAL A 127 -0.30 0.57 -10.90
N SER A 128 0.06 0.31 -12.16
CA SER A 128 1.40 0.59 -12.67
C SER A 128 1.40 1.85 -13.53
N VAL A 129 2.36 2.74 -13.30
CA VAL A 129 2.53 4.00 -14.04
C VAL A 129 3.77 3.87 -14.91
N GLN A 130 3.58 3.82 -16.23
CA GLN A 130 4.65 3.67 -17.22
C GLN A 130 5.43 4.97 -17.35
N LEU A 131 6.74 4.92 -17.14
CA LEU A 131 7.62 6.06 -17.32
C LEU A 131 7.93 6.25 -18.81
N THR A 132 7.83 7.48 -19.30
CA THR A 132 8.24 7.82 -20.68
C THR A 132 9.74 7.67 -20.90
N LYS A 133 10.54 7.81 -19.83
CA LYS A 133 11.97 7.55 -19.80
C LYS A 133 12.29 6.65 -18.61
N PRO A 134 12.91 5.48 -18.83
CA PRO A 134 13.37 4.64 -17.73
C PRO A 134 14.41 5.36 -16.85
N ILE A 135 14.36 5.11 -15.55
CA ILE A 135 15.27 5.69 -14.55
C ILE A 135 16.32 4.66 -14.12
N LYS A 136 17.59 4.97 -14.32
CA LYS A 136 18.73 4.16 -13.88
C LYS A 136 18.98 4.32 -12.38
N THR A 137 19.88 3.51 -11.84
CA THR A 137 20.37 3.66 -10.46
C THR A 137 20.91 5.08 -10.22
N GLY A 138 20.45 5.71 -9.14
CA GLY A 138 20.75 7.09 -8.75
C GLY A 138 19.92 8.16 -9.47
N GLU A 139 19.19 7.82 -10.55
CA GLU A 139 18.34 8.78 -11.26
C GLU A 139 17.01 9.00 -10.54
N LYS A 140 16.38 10.14 -10.84
CA LYS A 140 15.10 10.56 -10.27
C LYS A 140 14.06 10.80 -11.36
N VAL A 141 12.79 10.65 -10.99
CA VAL A 141 11.65 11.15 -11.75
C VAL A 141 10.72 11.93 -10.82
N THR A 142 10.17 13.03 -11.34
CA THR A 142 9.10 13.77 -10.68
C THR A 142 7.77 13.39 -11.34
N LEU A 143 6.90 12.75 -10.57
CA LEU A 143 5.55 12.40 -10.95
C LEU A 143 4.58 13.40 -10.34
N SER A 144 3.48 13.71 -11.02
CA SER A 144 2.38 14.48 -10.45
C SER A 144 1.04 13.89 -10.84
N THR A 145 0.03 14.02 -9.98
CA THR A 145 -1.36 13.68 -10.31
C THR A 145 -2.31 14.47 -9.42
N PRO A 146 -3.44 14.97 -9.94
CA PRO A 146 -4.58 15.27 -9.09
C PRO A 146 -5.13 13.96 -8.51
N PHE A 147 -5.92 14.07 -7.45
CA PHE A 147 -6.69 12.96 -6.90
C PHE A 147 -7.89 13.46 -6.10
N ARG A 148 -8.91 12.61 -6.03
CA ARG A 148 -10.03 12.79 -5.11
C ARG A 148 -10.28 11.51 -4.35
N VAL A 149 -10.38 11.61 -3.02
CA VAL A 149 -10.76 10.53 -2.13
C VAL A 149 -12.16 10.74 -1.61
N LYS A 150 -12.99 9.72 -1.75
CA LYS A 150 -14.21 9.60 -0.96
C LYS A 150 -13.87 8.91 0.35
N VAL A 151 -14.01 9.61 1.46
CA VAL A 151 -13.73 9.06 2.79
C VAL A 151 -14.89 8.12 3.15
N PRO A 152 -14.64 6.84 3.47
CA PRO A 152 -15.69 5.91 3.88
C PRO A 152 -16.16 6.21 5.30
N LYS A 153 -17.23 5.55 5.76
CA LYS A 153 -17.42 5.36 7.21
C LYS A 153 -16.24 4.62 7.83
N VAL A 154 -16.10 4.72 9.15
CA VAL A 154 -15.04 4.02 9.88
C VAL A 154 -15.30 2.50 9.87
N PHE A 155 -14.61 1.79 8.97
CA PHE A 155 -14.48 0.32 8.99
C PHE A 155 -13.08 -0.12 9.42
N SER A 156 -12.10 0.77 9.30
CA SER A 156 -10.71 0.54 9.67
C SER A 156 -10.03 1.90 9.89
N ARG A 157 -8.74 2.03 9.55
CA ARG A 157 -7.92 3.22 9.84
C ARG A 157 -8.17 4.42 8.91
N LEU A 158 -8.92 4.24 7.82
CA LEU A 158 -9.40 5.34 6.98
C LEU A 158 -10.92 5.39 7.13
N GLY A 159 -11.46 6.55 7.49
CA GLY A 159 -12.90 6.77 7.52
C GLY A 159 -13.34 8.02 8.28
N HIS A 160 -14.65 8.24 8.34
CA HIS A 160 -15.26 9.32 9.09
C HIS A 160 -16.46 8.84 9.90
N GLU A 161 -16.71 9.50 11.03
CA GLU A 161 -17.89 9.34 11.87
C GLU A 161 -18.43 10.75 12.15
N ASN A 162 -19.57 11.12 11.58
CA ASN A 162 -20.01 12.51 11.54
C ASN A 162 -18.90 13.44 10.98
N GLN A 163 -18.38 14.33 11.82
CA GLN A 163 -17.33 15.30 11.49
C GLN A 163 -15.94 14.91 12.09
N ASP A 164 -15.81 13.70 12.61
CA ASP A 164 -14.53 13.14 13.04
C ASP A 164 -13.91 12.33 11.89
N TYR A 165 -12.63 12.55 11.62
CA TYR A 165 -11.94 11.97 10.47
C TYR A 165 -10.68 11.21 10.86
N PHE A 166 -10.56 9.98 10.36
CA PHE A 166 -9.38 9.12 10.42
C PHE A 166 -8.75 9.09 9.04
N ILE A 167 -7.64 9.80 8.85
CA ILE A 167 -7.05 10.05 7.52
C ILE A 167 -5.72 9.30 7.41
N THR A 168 -5.79 7.99 7.15
CA THR A 168 -4.60 7.15 6.89
C THR A 168 -4.59 6.64 5.45
N GLN A 169 -3.40 6.50 4.86
CA GLN A 169 -3.23 5.94 3.50
C GLN A 169 -4.15 6.61 2.45
N TRP A 170 -4.27 7.93 2.51
CA TRP A 170 -5.32 8.71 1.83
C TRP A 170 -4.86 9.34 0.49
N TYR A 171 -3.67 9.00 0.02
CA TYR A 171 -3.08 9.59 -1.20
C TYR A 171 -2.42 8.49 -2.06
N PRO A 172 -2.21 8.73 -3.37
CA PRO A 172 -1.50 7.80 -4.25
C PRO A 172 -0.06 7.61 -3.78
N LYS A 173 0.30 6.41 -3.36
CA LYS A 173 1.58 6.14 -2.71
C LYS A 173 2.39 5.10 -3.48
N PRO A 174 3.61 5.40 -3.96
CA PRO A 174 4.51 4.40 -4.51
C PRO A 174 4.60 3.14 -3.64
N ALA A 175 4.42 1.99 -4.27
CA ALA A 175 4.61 0.69 -3.66
C ALA A 175 6.08 0.50 -3.30
N VAL A 176 6.32 -0.34 -2.31
CA VAL A 176 7.69 -0.75 -1.97
C VAL A 176 8.25 -1.49 -3.17
N TYR A 177 9.43 -1.06 -3.63
CA TYR A 177 10.23 -1.80 -4.60
C TYR A 177 11.45 -2.37 -3.86
N ASP A 178 11.58 -3.69 -3.82
CA ASP A 178 12.62 -4.40 -3.08
C ASP A 178 13.37 -5.44 -3.93
N VAL A 179 14.14 -6.35 -3.32
CA VAL A 179 14.90 -7.37 -4.05
C VAL A 179 14.04 -8.34 -4.87
N ASN A 180 12.74 -8.45 -4.56
CA ASN A 180 11.78 -9.32 -5.23
C ASN A 180 10.99 -8.62 -6.33
N GLY A 181 11.21 -7.31 -6.53
CA GLY A 181 10.38 -6.47 -7.39
C GLY A 181 9.36 -5.72 -6.54
#